data_AF-N1WGN4-F1
#
_entry.id   AF-N1WGN4-F1
#
_cell.length_a   1.000
_cell.length_b   1.000
_cell.length_c   1.000
_cell.angle_alpha   90.00
_cell.angle_beta   90.00
_cell.angle_gamma   90.00
#
_symmetry.space_group_name_H-M   'P 1'
#
loop_
_entity.id
_entity.type
_entity.pdbx_description
1 polymer ?
#
loop_
_entity_poly.entity_id
_entity_poly.type
_entity_poly.pdbx_seq_one_letter_code
_entity_poly.pdbx_strand_id
1 'polypeptide(L)'
;MADSVIVQKLDTRLIEEGVLDNTFEKDYSLVHQMLNEEIRKTGKFTNFELGEKILRDWLNGLARQGASQDKLTNYLRCGLAHLSYEYIESDNEGTDVETLILRALVSFRERDFEKSIFRSNDGDKAVAQKAVAKEKVAVKKAAKKAAKKKAAKKKVAKKKSAPKKKKAAKKKVAKKKTPKKTAKKKTTKKKTSKKKTKKR
;
A
#
# COMPACT_ATOMS: atom_id res chain seq x y z
N MET A 1 -18.28 -12.43 9.04
CA MET A 1 -16.97 -11.90 9.50
C MET A 1 -15.91 -12.86 9.02
N ALA A 2 -15.49 -12.60 7.79
CA ALA A 2 -14.68 -13.47 6.98
C ALA A 2 -13.27 -13.56 7.56
N ASP A 3 -12.85 -14.80 7.84
CA ASP A 3 -11.50 -15.09 8.26
C ASP A 3 -10.52 -14.61 7.19
N SER A 4 -9.42 -13.98 7.62
CA SER A 4 -8.34 -13.49 6.76
C SER A 4 -7.83 -14.56 5.79
N VAL A 5 -7.81 -15.83 6.21
CA VAL A 5 -7.40 -16.97 5.37
C VAL A 5 -8.43 -17.29 4.28
N ILE A 6 -9.73 -17.13 4.58
CA ILE A 6 -10.82 -17.42 3.63
C ILE A 6 -10.86 -16.37 2.52
N VAL A 7 -10.75 -15.09 2.88
CA VAL A 7 -10.72 -14.00 1.89
C VAL A 7 -9.45 -14.03 1.03
N GLN A 8 -8.31 -14.46 1.58
CA GLN A 8 -7.08 -14.70 0.80
C GLN A 8 -7.23 -15.84 -0.21
N LYS A 9 -7.96 -16.92 0.12
CA LYS A 9 -8.31 -17.96 -0.87
C LYS A 9 -9.20 -17.41 -1.98
N LEU A 10 -10.20 -16.59 -1.63
CA LEU A 10 -11.08 -15.94 -2.60
C LEU A 10 -10.31 -15.00 -3.53
N ASP A 11 -9.43 -14.16 -2.99
CA ASP A 11 -8.53 -13.30 -3.80
C ASP A 11 -7.63 -14.15 -4.71
N THR A 12 -7.07 -15.26 -4.21
CA THR A 12 -6.23 -16.16 -5.02
C THR A 12 -6.98 -16.68 -6.23
N ARG A 13 -8.25 -17.10 -6.07
CA ARG A 13 -9.11 -17.52 -7.20
C ARG A 13 -9.34 -16.39 -8.20
N LEU A 14 -9.61 -15.17 -7.72
CA LEU A 14 -9.84 -14.01 -8.58
C LEU A 14 -8.56 -13.56 -9.31
N ILE A 15 -7.38 -13.82 -8.75
CA ILE A 15 -6.08 -13.64 -9.42
C ILE A 15 -5.87 -14.74 -10.47
N GLU A 16 -6.17 -16.01 -10.16
CA GLU A 16 -6.13 -17.15 -11.11
C GLU A 16 -7.04 -16.92 -12.32
N GLU A 17 -8.24 -16.35 -12.10
CA GLU A 17 -9.22 -16.00 -13.15
C GLU A 17 -8.87 -14.69 -13.90
N GLY A 18 -7.83 -13.96 -13.50
CA GLY A 18 -7.41 -12.69 -14.12
C GLY A 18 -8.34 -11.50 -13.84
N VAL A 19 -9.23 -11.62 -12.85
CA VAL A 19 -10.12 -10.54 -12.38
C VAL A 19 -9.34 -9.52 -11.54
N LEU A 20 -8.39 -10.02 -10.74
CA LEU A 20 -7.48 -9.24 -9.89
C LEU A 20 -6.03 -9.33 -10.39
N ASP A 21 -5.30 -8.22 -10.29
CA ASP A 21 -3.89 -8.12 -10.62
C ASP A 21 -3.02 -8.49 -9.41
N ASN A 22 -2.25 -9.57 -9.55
CA ASN A 22 -1.29 -10.07 -8.56
C ASN A 22 -0.32 -8.98 -8.04
N THR A 23 -0.06 -7.93 -8.83
CA THR A 23 0.76 -6.77 -8.41
C THR A 23 0.27 -6.11 -7.11
N PHE A 24 -1.02 -6.22 -6.79
CA PHE A 24 -1.63 -5.64 -5.59
C PHE A 24 -2.03 -6.66 -4.52
N GLU A 25 -1.68 -7.95 -4.67
CA GLU A 25 -2.07 -9.05 -3.75
C GLU A 25 -1.88 -8.69 -2.26
N LYS A 26 -0.69 -8.18 -1.91
CA LYS A 26 -0.34 -7.81 -0.52
C LYS A 26 -1.22 -6.69 0.04
N ASP A 27 -1.69 -5.81 -0.83
CA ASP A 27 -2.48 -4.64 -0.47
C ASP A 27 -3.97 -4.97 -0.30
N TYR A 28 -4.47 -6.10 -0.83
CA TYR A 28 -5.86 -6.54 -0.64
C TYR A 28 -6.21 -6.79 0.83
N SER A 29 -5.23 -7.21 1.63
CA SER A 29 -5.34 -7.31 3.08
C SER A 29 -5.87 -6.01 3.74
N LEU A 30 -5.53 -4.83 3.21
CA LEU A 30 -6.02 -3.53 3.70
C LEU A 30 -7.51 -3.33 3.40
N VAL A 31 -7.98 -3.79 2.24
CA VAL A 31 -9.39 -3.69 1.83
C VAL A 31 -10.25 -4.55 2.75
N HIS A 32 -9.83 -5.80 3.00
CA HIS A 32 -10.50 -6.71 3.93
C HIS A 32 -10.48 -6.20 5.37
N GLN A 33 -9.38 -5.61 5.83
CA GLN A 33 -9.31 -5.00 7.17
C GLN A 33 -10.28 -3.83 7.32
N MET A 34 -10.33 -2.93 6.33
CA MET A 34 -11.27 -1.80 6.31
C MET A 34 -12.72 -2.27 6.36
N LEU A 35 -13.10 -3.25 5.53
CA LEU A 35 -14.46 -3.80 5.51
C LEU A 35 -14.81 -4.52 6.82
N ASN A 36 -13.93 -5.39 7.33
CA ASN A 36 -14.11 -6.07 8.62
C ASN A 36 -14.20 -5.10 9.80
N GLU A 37 -13.49 -3.96 9.76
CA GLU A 37 -13.62 -2.92 10.78
C GLU A 37 -14.96 -2.20 10.70
N GLU A 38 -15.48 -1.93 9.51
CA GLU A 38 -16.77 -1.25 9.37
C GLU A 38 -17.93 -2.20 9.74
N ILE A 39 -17.90 -3.47 9.30
CA ILE A 39 -18.80 -4.54 9.76
C ILE A 39 -18.83 -4.62 11.29
N ARG A 40 -17.68 -4.46 11.96
CA ARG A 40 -17.61 -4.48 13.43
C ARG A 40 -18.27 -3.26 14.08
N LYS A 41 -18.33 -2.11 13.39
CA LYS A 41 -18.99 -0.87 13.86
C LYS A 41 -20.49 -0.87 13.58
N THR A 42 -20.90 -1.26 12.37
CA THR A 42 -22.30 -1.27 11.93
C THR A 42 -23.08 -2.50 12.39
N GLY A 43 -22.38 -3.57 12.78
CA GLY A 43 -22.93 -4.92 12.83
C GLY A 43 -22.82 -5.62 11.47
N LYS A 44 -23.22 -6.91 11.41
CA LYS A 44 -23.27 -7.71 10.17
C LYS A 44 -23.87 -6.87 9.02
N PHE A 45 -23.26 -6.88 7.84
CA PHE A 45 -23.87 -6.27 6.65
C PHE A 45 -25.12 -7.06 6.24
N THR A 46 -26.27 -6.69 6.80
CA THR A 46 -27.60 -7.16 6.35
C THR A 46 -28.01 -6.58 5.01
N ASN A 47 -27.29 -5.55 4.54
CA ASN A 47 -27.54 -4.87 3.28
C ASN A 47 -26.22 -4.73 2.50
N PHE A 48 -26.19 -5.30 1.29
CA PHE A 48 -25.02 -5.29 0.40
C PHE A 48 -24.71 -3.88 -0.12
N GLU A 49 -25.74 -3.10 -0.50
CA GLU A 49 -25.57 -1.74 -1.04
C GLU A 49 -24.89 -0.78 -0.04
N LEU A 50 -25.13 -0.95 1.26
CA LEU A 50 -24.49 -0.17 2.32
C LEU A 50 -22.98 -0.46 2.37
N GLY A 51 -22.60 -1.74 2.32
CA GLY A 51 -21.20 -2.15 2.24
C GLY A 51 -20.52 -1.66 0.97
N GLU A 52 -21.20 -1.73 -0.17
CA GLU A 52 -20.70 -1.19 -1.44
C GLU A 52 -20.51 0.33 -1.36
N LYS A 53 -21.44 1.07 -0.74
CA LYS A 53 -21.33 2.51 -0.56
C LYS A 53 -20.11 2.87 0.30
N ILE A 54 -19.93 2.20 1.43
CA ILE A 54 -18.77 2.34 2.33
C ILE A 54 -17.46 2.11 1.57
N LEU A 55 -17.39 1.02 0.80
CA LEU A 55 -16.24 0.69 -0.05
C LEU A 55 -15.96 1.81 -1.06
N ARG A 56 -16.98 2.30 -1.76
CA ARG A 56 -16.84 3.39 -2.75
C ARG A 56 -16.41 4.71 -2.10
N ASP A 57 -16.92 5.05 -0.92
CA ASP A 57 -16.55 6.27 -0.19
C ASP A 57 -15.08 6.21 0.29
N TRP A 58 -14.62 5.05 0.77
CA TRP A 58 -13.21 4.82 1.11
C TRP A 58 -12.30 4.92 -0.12
N LEU A 59 -12.69 4.30 -1.24
CA LEU A 59 -11.95 4.39 -2.51
C LEU A 59 -11.91 5.81 -3.08
N ASN A 60 -12.97 6.60 -2.92
CA ASN A 60 -12.97 8.03 -3.24
C ASN A 60 -11.96 8.81 -2.37
N GLY A 61 -11.82 8.44 -1.09
CA GLY A 61 -10.77 8.95 -0.22
C GLY A 61 -9.35 8.68 -0.76
N LEU A 62 -9.08 7.44 -1.19
CA LEU A 62 -7.80 7.05 -1.79
C LEU A 62 -7.57 7.72 -3.17
N ALA A 63 -8.63 7.92 -3.97
CA ALA A 63 -8.55 8.64 -5.23
C ALA A 63 -8.14 10.10 -5.03
N ARG A 64 -8.68 10.78 -4.01
CA ARG A 64 -8.27 12.13 -3.61
C ARG A 64 -6.81 12.19 -3.11
N GLN A 65 -6.29 11.09 -2.57
CA GLN A 65 -4.87 10.95 -2.20
C GLN A 65 -3.93 10.65 -3.38
N GLY A 66 -4.47 10.43 -4.60
CA GLY A 66 -3.68 10.18 -5.80
C GLY A 66 -3.34 8.72 -6.07
N ALA A 67 -4.09 7.76 -5.53
CA ALA A 67 -3.98 6.35 -5.92
C ALA A 67 -4.28 6.16 -7.43
N SER A 68 -3.61 5.20 -8.08
CA SER A 68 -3.84 4.91 -9.50
C SER A 68 -5.20 4.27 -9.76
N GLN A 69 -5.76 4.52 -10.95
CA GLN A 69 -7.07 3.96 -11.34
C GLN A 69 -7.09 2.43 -11.32
N ASP A 70 -5.98 1.79 -11.73
CA ASP A 70 -5.86 0.32 -11.77
C ASP A 70 -5.88 -0.25 -10.35
N LYS A 71 -5.16 0.39 -9.41
CA LYS A 71 -5.14 0.01 -7.99
C LYS A 71 -6.53 0.16 -7.37
N LEU A 72 -7.21 1.28 -7.62
CA LEU A 72 -8.57 1.54 -7.13
C LEU A 72 -9.60 0.57 -7.73
N THR A 73 -9.44 0.17 -8.99
CA THR A 73 -10.30 -0.82 -9.67
C THR A 73 -10.10 -2.22 -9.10
N ASN A 74 -8.86 -2.61 -8.86
CA ASN A 74 -8.54 -3.88 -8.20
C ASN A 74 -9.08 -3.93 -6.76
N TYR A 75 -8.91 -2.86 -5.99
CA TYR A 75 -9.50 -2.75 -4.65
C TYR A 75 -11.04 -2.80 -4.66
N LEU A 76 -11.68 -2.18 -5.66
CA LEU A 76 -13.14 -2.26 -5.83
C LEU A 76 -13.60 -3.71 -6.03
N ARG A 77 -12.93 -4.47 -6.93
CA ARG A 77 -13.25 -5.87 -7.20
C ARG A 77 -13.01 -6.77 -5.99
N CYS A 78 -11.86 -6.62 -5.33
CA CYS A 78 -11.53 -7.34 -4.09
C CYS A 78 -12.56 -7.06 -2.98
N GLY A 79 -12.92 -5.78 -2.77
CA GLY A 79 -13.92 -5.41 -1.77
C GLY A 79 -15.33 -5.90 -2.12
N LEU A 80 -15.74 -5.88 -3.39
CA LEU A 80 -17.02 -6.46 -3.84
C LEU A 80 -17.06 -7.98 -3.62
N ALA A 81 -15.96 -8.69 -3.87
CA ALA A 81 -15.86 -10.13 -3.61
C ALA A 81 -15.97 -10.44 -2.11
N HIS A 82 -15.29 -9.68 -1.25
CA HIS A 82 -15.42 -9.77 0.20
C HIS A 82 -16.88 -9.56 0.67
N LEU A 83 -17.55 -8.53 0.15
CA LEU A 83 -18.97 -8.27 0.45
C LEU A 83 -19.90 -9.39 -0.04
N SER A 84 -19.64 -9.98 -1.21
CA SER A 84 -20.39 -11.13 -1.72
C SER A 84 -20.21 -12.36 -0.81
N TYR A 85 -19.00 -12.58 -0.28
CA TYR A 85 -18.75 -13.65 0.68
C TYR A 85 -19.49 -13.41 2.00
N GLU A 86 -19.37 -12.23 2.61
CA GLU A 86 -20.07 -11.89 3.87
C GLU A 86 -21.59 -12.06 3.75
N TYR A 87 -22.18 -11.59 2.65
CA TYR A 87 -23.61 -11.68 2.40
C TYR A 87 -24.09 -13.14 2.27
N ILE A 88 -23.28 -14.01 1.66
CA ILE A 88 -23.62 -15.44 1.50
C ILE A 88 -23.34 -16.23 2.79
N GLU A 89 -22.29 -15.88 3.55
CA GLU A 89 -22.01 -16.43 4.87
C GLU A 89 -23.16 -16.12 5.85
N SER A 90 -23.71 -14.89 5.82
CA SER A 90 -24.85 -14.53 6.67
C SER A 90 -26.14 -15.27 6.33
N ASP A 91 -26.38 -15.59 5.06
CA ASP A 91 -27.56 -16.33 4.59
C ASP A 91 -27.43 -17.86 4.76
N ASN A 92 -26.22 -18.39 5.00
CA ASN A 92 -25.93 -19.83 4.93
C ASN A 92 -25.07 -20.35 6.11
N GLU A 93 -25.34 -19.88 7.33
CA GLU A 93 -24.63 -20.30 8.55
C GLU A 93 -24.54 -21.84 8.67
N GLY A 94 -23.33 -22.36 8.82
CA GLY A 94 -23.05 -23.81 8.94
C GLY A 94 -22.69 -24.53 7.62
N THR A 95 -22.65 -23.82 6.49
CA THR A 95 -22.15 -24.38 5.22
C THR A 95 -20.61 -24.49 5.20
N ASP A 96 -20.07 -25.44 4.45
CA ASP A 96 -18.62 -25.57 4.23
C ASP A 96 -18.00 -24.31 3.57
N VAL A 97 -16.78 -23.99 3.97
CA VAL A 97 -16.05 -22.78 3.56
C VAL A 97 -15.76 -22.74 2.06
N GLU A 98 -15.33 -23.86 1.46
CA GLU A 98 -15.05 -23.89 0.01
C GLU A 98 -16.36 -23.75 -0.79
N THR A 99 -17.45 -24.31 -0.27
CA THR A 99 -18.80 -24.13 -0.85
C THR A 99 -19.26 -22.66 -0.76
N LEU A 100 -18.99 -21.96 0.34
CA LEU A 100 -19.26 -20.52 0.48
C LEU A 100 -18.42 -19.68 -0.50
N ILE A 101 -17.12 -19.98 -0.64
CA ILE A 101 -16.23 -19.32 -1.62
C ILE A 101 -16.77 -19.51 -3.05
N LEU A 102 -17.13 -20.73 -3.44
CA LEU A 102 -17.67 -21.03 -4.78
C LEU A 102 -18.99 -20.28 -5.05
N ARG A 103 -19.90 -20.23 -4.07
CA ARG A 103 -21.14 -19.44 -4.19
C ARG A 103 -20.86 -17.93 -4.29
N ALA A 104 -19.87 -17.42 -3.56
CA ALA A 104 -19.44 -16.03 -3.64
C ALA A 104 -18.88 -15.68 -5.02
N LEU A 105 -18.08 -16.55 -5.63
CA LEU A 105 -17.59 -16.39 -7.00
C LEU A 105 -18.73 -16.40 -8.03
N VAL A 106 -19.70 -17.31 -7.90
CA VAL A 106 -20.89 -17.34 -8.78
C VAL A 106 -21.69 -16.03 -8.67
N SER A 107 -22.07 -15.62 -7.45
CA SER A 107 -22.80 -14.37 -7.20
C SER A 107 -22.04 -13.13 -7.68
N PHE A 108 -20.72 -13.10 -7.51
CA PHE A 108 -19.85 -12.03 -8.00
C PHE A 108 -19.87 -11.91 -9.54
N ARG A 109 -19.94 -13.04 -10.26
CA ARG A 109 -20.01 -13.07 -11.72
C ARG A 109 -21.41 -12.79 -12.27
N GLU A 110 -22.45 -13.30 -11.61
CA GLU A 110 -23.86 -12.99 -11.94
C GLU A 110 -24.19 -11.50 -11.82
N ARG A 111 -23.48 -10.78 -10.94
CA ARG A 111 -23.59 -9.32 -10.76
C ARG A 111 -22.62 -8.51 -11.64
N ASP A 112 -21.93 -9.15 -12.58
CA ASP A 112 -20.93 -8.54 -13.48
C ASP A 112 -19.79 -7.77 -12.75
N PHE A 113 -19.50 -8.11 -11.49
CA PHE A 113 -18.49 -7.38 -10.71
C PHE A 113 -17.07 -7.56 -11.24
N GLU A 114 -16.78 -8.63 -11.98
CA GLU A 114 -15.54 -8.81 -12.75
C GLU A 114 -15.29 -7.63 -13.73
N LYS A 115 -16.36 -7.04 -14.28
CA LYS A 115 -16.32 -5.92 -15.23
C LYS A 115 -16.36 -4.55 -14.53
N SER A 116 -16.49 -4.50 -13.21
CA SER A 116 -16.50 -3.24 -12.46
C SER A 116 -15.18 -2.49 -12.64
N ILE A 117 -15.31 -1.18 -12.91
CA ILE A 117 -14.21 -0.23 -13.05
C ILE A 117 -14.47 0.91 -12.08
N PHE A 118 -13.46 1.28 -11.29
CA PHE A 118 -13.61 2.42 -10.40
C PHE A 118 -13.61 3.73 -11.19
N ARG A 119 -14.71 4.50 -11.05
CA ARG A 119 -14.85 5.84 -11.62
C ARG A 119 -15.07 6.83 -10.48
N SER A 120 -14.11 7.72 -10.26
CA SER A 120 -14.31 8.87 -9.37
C SER A 120 -15.38 9.79 -9.94
N ASN A 121 -16.38 10.13 -9.13
CA ASN A 121 -17.43 11.07 -9.52
C ASN A 121 -16.84 12.40 -9.97
N ASP A 122 -17.18 12.83 -11.19
CA ASP A 122 -16.58 14.00 -11.86
C ASP A 122 -16.81 15.33 -11.11
N GLY A 123 -17.81 15.39 -10.22
CA GLY A 123 -18.05 16.54 -9.33
C GLY A 123 -16.87 16.92 -8.43
N ASP A 124 -15.97 15.98 -8.12
CA ASP A 124 -14.78 16.22 -7.28
C ASP A 124 -13.54 16.67 -8.09
N LYS A 125 -13.53 16.44 -9.41
CA LYS A 125 -12.34 16.69 -10.26
C LYS A 125 -11.98 18.17 -10.38
N ALA A 126 -12.92 19.08 -10.10
CA ALA A 126 -12.71 20.53 -10.09
C ALA A 126 -11.64 21.00 -9.08
N VAL A 127 -11.40 20.23 -8.00
CA VAL A 127 -10.40 20.57 -6.97
C VAL A 127 -9.05 19.90 -7.29
N ALA A 128 -9.05 18.61 -7.62
CA ALA A 128 -7.82 17.85 -7.87
C ALA A 128 -7.01 18.36 -9.09
N GLN A 129 -7.68 18.74 -10.18
CA GLN A 129 -6.98 19.25 -11.36
C GLN A 129 -6.32 20.62 -11.12
N LYS A 130 -6.86 21.45 -10.21
CA LYS A 130 -6.27 22.75 -9.83
C LYS A 130 -4.98 22.62 -9.00
N ALA A 131 -4.79 21.52 -8.28
CA ALA A 131 -3.55 21.26 -7.54
C ALA A 131 -2.41 20.87 -8.51
N VAL A 132 -2.62 19.83 -9.33
CA VAL A 132 -1.59 19.31 -10.25
C VAL A 132 -1.22 20.31 -11.35
N ALA A 133 -2.16 21.16 -11.78
CA ALA A 133 -1.90 22.23 -12.75
C ALA A 133 -1.02 23.36 -12.18
N LYS A 134 -1.07 23.65 -10.86
CA LYS A 134 -0.19 24.67 -10.26
C LYS A 134 1.25 24.19 -10.10
N GLU A 135 1.47 22.93 -9.77
CA GLU A 135 2.82 22.41 -9.55
C GLU A 135 3.61 22.26 -10.87
N LYS A 136 2.96 21.81 -11.97
CA LYS A 136 3.61 21.68 -13.28
C LYS A 136 3.90 23.01 -13.98
N VAL A 137 3.30 24.13 -13.56
CA VAL A 137 3.61 25.47 -14.09
C VAL A 137 4.75 26.16 -13.30
N ALA A 138 4.92 25.84 -12.02
CA ALA A 138 6.02 26.40 -11.20
C ALA A 138 7.42 25.95 -11.69
N VAL A 139 7.56 24.69 -12.11
CA VAL A 139 8.89 24.12 -12.46
C VAL A 139 9.40 24.57 -13.85
N LYS A 140 8.53 24.99 -14.78
CA LYS A 140 8.95 25.44 -16.13
C LYS A 140 9.21 26.96 -16.27
N LYS A 141 9.03 27.77 -15.22
CA LYS A 141 9.29 29.23 -15.26
C LYS A 141 10.56 29.69 -14.52
N ALA A 142 11.29 28.78 -13.87
CA ALA A 142 12.51 29.07 -13.10
C ALA A 142 13.84 28.78 -13.82
N ALA A 143 13.82 28.31 -15.08
CA ALA A 143 15.01 27.82 -15.80
C ALA A 143 15.31 28.55 -17.12
N LYS A 144 15.02 29.86 -17.24
CA LYS A 144 15.44 30.66 -18.42
C LYS A 144 15.65 32.16 -18.17
N LYS A 145 16.40 32.56 -17.13
CA LYS A 145 16.85 33.96 -16.98
C LYS A 145 18.17 34.16 -16.21
N ALA A 146 19.22 33.44 -16.63
CA ALA A 146 20.59 33.64 -16.12
C ALA A 146 21.63 33.73 -17.26
N ALA A 147 21.38 34.59 -18.24
CA ALA A 147 22.36 34.92 -19.27
C ALA A 147 22.24 36.38 -19.73
N LYS A 148 23.40 37.06 -19.81
CA LYS A 148 23.65 38.25 -20.65
C LYS A 148 22.97 39.59 -20.25
N LYS A 149 23.56 40.31 -19.28
CA LYS A 149 24.09 41.68 -19.46
C LYS A 149 24.64 42.30 -18.17
N LYS A 150 25.97 42.41 -18.08
CA LYS A 150 26.65 43.65 -17.65
C LYS A 150 28.04 43.68 -18.28
N ALA A 151 28.34 44.76 -18.99
CA ALA A 151 29.59 44.92 -19.72
C ALA A 151 30.40 46.10 -19.15
N ALA A 152 31.72 45.93 -19.18
CA ALA A 152 32.75 46.98 -19.24
C ALA A 152 32.80 48.09 -18.15
N LYS A 153 33.85 48.02 -17.31
CA LYS A 153 34.84 49.13 -17.23
C LYS A 153 36.23 48.69 -16.70
N LYS A 154 37.14 48.43 -17.66
CA LYS A 154 38.58 48.77 -17.79
C LYS A 154 39.50 48.95 -16.55
N LYS A 155 40.76 48.49 -16.74
CA LYS A 155 42.05 48.74 -16.01
C LYS A 155 42.38 47.77 -14.85
N VAL A 156 43.64 47.34 -14.60
CA VAL A 156 44.93 47.38 -15.34
C VAL A 156 45.91 46.33 -14.74
N ALA A 157 46.87 45.81 -15.53
CA ALA A 157 48.10 45.09 -15.12
C ALA A 157 47.96 43.71 -14.40
N LYS A 158 48.97 42.81 -14.30
CA LYS A 158 50.23 42.43 -15.02
C LYS A 158 50.82 41.31 -14.12
N LYS A 159 51.07 40.04 -14.49
CA LYS A 159 52.21 39.49 -15.26
C LYS A 159 52.31 37.96 -14.92
N LYS A 160 52.61 37.06 -15.88
CA LYS A 160 53.30 35.73 -15.75
C LYS A 160 52.81 34.70 -14.67
N SER A 161 52.96 33.37 -14.77
CA SER A 161 53.68 32.45 -15.69
C SER A 161 53.07 31.03 -15.63
N ALA A 162 53.39 30.19 -16.62
CA ALA A 162 52.90 28.79 -16.74
C ALA A 162 53.94 27.75 -16.18
N PRO A 163 54.02 26.48 -16.65
CA PRO A 163 53.30 25.31 -16.12
C PRO A 163 54.22 24.10 -15.78
N LYS A 164 53.68 23.00 -15.19
CA LYS A 164 54.14 21.56 -15.21
C LYS A 164 53.51 20.80 -14.00
N LYS A 165 53.42 19.47 -13.88
CA LYS A 165 53.31 18.25 -14.72
C LYS A 165 53.32 17.05 -13.73
N LYS A 166 52.42 16.07 -13.91
CA LYS A 166 52.53 14.61 -13.62
C LYS A 166 53.35 14.05 -12.42
N LYS A 167 52.71 13.19 -11.60
CA LYS A 167 52.97 11.74 -11.30
C LYS A 167 52.19 11.38 -10.00
N ALA A 168 51.44 10.28 -9.82
CA ALA A 168 51.51 8.86 -10.20
C ALA A 168 52.26 7.94 -9.19
N ALA A 169 51.61 6.82 -8.84
CA ALA A 169 52.12 5.54 -8.29
C ALA A 169 52.03 5.19 -6.76
N LYS A 170 51.01 4.37 -6.44
CA LYS A 170 51.01 3.09 -5.67
C LYS A 170 52.18 2.73 -4.72
N LYS A 171 51.83 2.35 -3.46
CA LYS A 171 52.13 1.10 -2.69
C LYS A 171 52.00 1.37 -1.16
N LYS A 172 51.90 0.43 -0.21
CA LYS A 172 51.29 -0.93 -0.08
C LYS A 172 51.56 -1.41 1.38
N VAL A 173 50.80 -2.39 1.88
CA VAL A 173 51.10 -3.33 3.00
C VAL A 173 50.62 -2.98 4.43
N ALA A 174 49.82 -3.92 4.93
CA ALA A 174 49.17 -4.09 6.22
C ALA A 174 50.08 -4.33 7.46
N LYS A 175 49.49 -4.19 8.66
CA LYS A 175 49.72 -5.15 9.79
C LYS A 175 48.59 -5.20 10.84
N LYS A 176 47.78 -6.27 10.75
CA LYS A 176 47.25 -7.15 11.83
C LYS A 176 47.31 -6.67 13.30
N LYS A 177 46.18 -6.71 14.03
CA LYS A 177 46.00 -7.39 15.35
C LYS A 177 44.56 -7.30 15.91
N THR A 178 43.92 -8.46 16.11
CA THR A 178 42.91 -8.72 17.16
C THR A 178 43.61 -9.51 18.29
N PRO A 179 43.17 -9.45 19.58
CA PRO A 179 42.21 -10.45 20.08
C PRO A 179 41.32 -10.08 21.31
N LYS A 180 40.03 -10.48 21.24
CA LYS A 180 39.32 -11.41 22.17
C LYS A 180 39.48 -11.30 23.72
N LYS A 181 38.37 -11.04 24.44
CA LYS A 181 37.86 -11.66 25.72
C LYS A 181 36.65 -10.84 26.23
N THR A 182 35.39 -11.30 26.41
CA THR A 182 34.71 -12.37 27.20
C THR A 182 34.26 -12.01 28.64
N ALA A 183 32.93 -11.85 28.81
CA ALA A 183 32.07 -12.26 29.94
C ALA A 183 30.59 -12.07 29.50
N LYS A 184 29.56 -12.92 29.72
CA LYS A 184 29.41 -14.30 30.24
C LYS A 184 29.40 -14.54 31.77
N LYS A 185 28.30 -14.16 32.46
CA LYS A 185 27.52 -14.94 33.50
C LYS A 185 26.52 -13.98 34.25
N LYS A 186 25.40 -14.37 34.89
CA LYS A 186 24.66 -15.66 35.05
C LYS A 186 23.19 -15.41 35.45
N THR A 187 22.30 -16.32 35.03
CA THR A 187 21.04 -16.80 35.65
C THR A 187 20.61 -16.37 37.07
N THR A 188 19.29 -16.23 37.26
CA THR A 188 18.54 -16.82 38.40
C THR A 188 17.18 -17.38 37.95
N LYS A 189 16.67 -18.38 38.67
CA LYS A 189 15.53 -19.26 38.30
C LYS A 189 14.79 -19.77 39.55
N LYS A 190 13.48 -19.50 39.66
CA LYS A 190 12.49 -20.16 40.57
C LYS A 190 11.10 -19.73 40.08
N LYS A 191 10.15 -20.55 39.59
CA LYS A 191 9.61 -21.90 39.90
C LYS A 191 8.53 -21.89 41.00
N THR A 192 7.34 -22.42 40.63
CA THR A 192 6.18 -22.85 41.47
C THR A 192 5.39 -21.76 42.22
N SER A 193 4.06 -21.80 42.28
CA SER A 193 3.26 -22.94 42.76
C SER A 193 1.81 -23.05 42.22
N LYS A 194 1.18 -24.18 42.53
CA LYS A 194 -0.12 -24.70 42.03
C LYS A 194 -1.07 -24.82 43.23
N LYS A 195 -2.32 -24.34 43.16
CA LYS A 195 -3.32 -24.59 44.21
C LYS A 195 -4.71 -24.91 43.65
N LYS A 196 -5.16 -26.16 43.87
CA LYS A 196 -6.57 -26.58 43.81
C LYS A 196 -7.23 -26.28 45.17
N THR A 197 -8.52 -25.93 45.15
CA THR A 197 -9.52 -26.07 46.24
C THR A 197 -10.87 -25.55 45.69
N LYS A 198 -12.06 -26.03 46.07
CA LYS A 198 -12.53 -27.32 46.61
C LYS A 198 -14.06 -27.37 46.35
N LYS A 199 -14.60 -28.58 46.15
CA LYS A 199 -16.04 -28.88 46.05
C LYS A 199 -16.82 -28.38 47.28
N ARG A 200 -18.00 -27.80 47.05
CA ARG A 200 -19.19 -27.93 47.93
C ARG A 200 -20.29 -28.54 47.07
#